data_AF-A0A6P6UIN8-F1
#
_entry.id   AF-A0A6P6UIN8-F1
#
_cell.length_a   1.000
_cell.length_b   1.000
_cell.length_c   1.000
_cell.angle_alpha   90.00
_cell.angle_beta   90.00
_cell.angle_gamma   90.00
#
_symmetry.space_group_name_H-M   'P 1'
#
loop_
_entity.id
_entity.type
_entity.pdbx_description
1 polymer ?
#
loop_
_entity_poly.entity_id
_entity_poly.type
_entity_poly.pdbx_seq_one_letter_code
_entity_poly.pdbx_strand_id
1 'polypeptide(L)'
;MAGMELKCSEISSWKAALSSYKSSIESLNKPNLISLDNFYTNELPVLVKQRNPTPYITTDELSKLMQWKLSRGKWRPRLLDFVSSLNDDVVKSASRKAFESLPDVSKAVKELTVLKGVGPATASAILAAHAPHITPFMSDEAMEAAIGNTKDYTLKSYLVFVEKLQAKAMELSSEEDLFTPSDVERALWSSSVAAKSRALSSKPAEVDLDKNSKRKRKR
;
A
#
# COMPACT_ATOMS: atom_id res chain seq x y z
N MET A 1 16.68 -3.36 13.68
CA MET A 1 17.28 -3.29 12.33
C MET A 1 16.23 -2.76 11.38
N ALA A 2 16.56 -1.72 10.59
CA ALA A 2 15.66 -1.17 9.59
C ALA A 2 15.39 -2.21 8.49
N GLY A 3 14.24 -2.10 7.81
CA GLY A 3 13.99 -2.88 6.59
C GLY A 3 14.97 -2.51 5.48
N MET A 4 14.85 -3.18 4.34
CA MET A 4 15.63 -2.90 3.15
C MET A 4 15.51 -1.43 2.73
N GLU A 5 16.64 -0.82 2.39
CA GLU A 5 16.70 0.58 1.97
C GLU A 5 16.66 0.70 0.45
N LEU A 6 16.12 1.81 -0.06
CA LEU A 6 16.03 2.08 -1.50
C LEU A 6 17.42 2.07 -2.17
N LYS A 7 18.50 2.39 -1.45
CA LYS A 7 19.87 2.40 -1.99
C LYS A 7 20.46 1.00 -2.28
N CYS A 8 19.79 -0.08 -1.90
CA CYS A 8 20.25 -1.43 -2.18
C CYS A 8 20.29 -1.69 -3.70
N SER A 9 21.43 -2.13 -4.21
CA SER A 9 21.67 -2.47 -5.62
C SER A 9 21.59 -3.98 -5.90
N GLU A 10 21.54 -4.82 -4.87
CA GLU A 10 21.54 -6.28 -5.01
C GLU A 10 20.17 -6.79 -5.48
N ILE A 11 20.06 -7.12 -6.78
CA ILE A 11 18.82 -7.61 -7.41
C ILE A 11 18.28 -8.85 -6.67
N SER A 12 19.15 -9.74 -6.21
CA SER A 12 18.79 -10.93 -5.43
C SER A 12 18.01 -10.59 -4.16
N SER A 13 18.38 -9.49 -3.48
CA SER A 13 17.70 -9.00 -2.28
C SER A 13 16.31 -8.46 -2.62
N TRP A 14 16.17 -7.72 -3.72
CA TRP A 14 14.88 -7.23 -4.22
C TRP A 14 13.93 -8.37 -4.57
N LYS A 15 14.42 -9.37 -5.31
CA LYS A 15 13.66 -10.58 -5.66
C LYS A 15 13.21 -11.36 -4.42
N ALA A 16 14.11 -11.55 -3.46
CA ALA A 16 13.79 -12.26 -2.22
C ALA A 16 12.73 -11.50 -1.40
N ALA A 17 12.88 -10.18 -1.27
CA ALA A 17 11.91 -9.34 -0.58
C ALA A 17 10.53 -9.36 -1.27
N LEU A 18 10.49 -9.24 -2.60
CA LEU A 18 9.24 -9.34 -3.37
C LEU A 18 8.59 -10.72 -3.23
N SER A 19 9.37 -11.80 -3.34
CA SER A 19 8.88 -13.17 -3.20
C SER A 19 8.32 -13.47 -1.81
N SER A 20 8.77 -12.73 -0.79
CA SER A 20 8.26 -12.83 0.59
C SER A 20 6.95 -12.06 0.85
N TYR A 21 6.35 -11.44 -0.18
CA TYR A 21 5.13 -10.63 0.00
C TYR A 21 3.96 -11.42 0.58
N LYS A 22 3.67 -12.61 0.02
CA LYS A 22 2.58 -13.45 0.49
C LYS A 22 2.78 -13.88 1.95
N SER A 23 3.98 -14.36 2.30
CA SER A 23 4.29 -14.75 3.68
C SER A 23 4.29 -13.55 4.64
N SER A 24 4.65 -12.36 4.17
CA SER A 24 4.56 -11.12 4.95
C SER A 24 3.10 -10.77 5.26
N ILE A 25 2.19 -10.89 4.30
CA ILE A 25 0.73 -10.71 4.51
C ILE A 25 0.21 -11.73 5.54
N GLU A 26 0.56 -13.00 5.40
CA GLU A 26 0.15 -14.08 6.32
C GLU A 26 0.67 -13.84 7.74
N SER A 27 1.91 -13.35 7.89
CA SER A 27 2.53 -13.08 9.19
C SER A 27 1.82 -12.02 10.04
N LEU A 28 0.98 -11.18 9.41
CA LEU A 28 0.20 -10.17 10.12
C LEU A 28 -0.97 -10.76 10.91
N ASN A 29 -1.28 -12.05 10.75
CA ASN A 29 -2.35 -12.77 11.46
C ASN A 29 -3.72 -12.07 11.35
N LYS A 30 -4.03 -11.54 10.17
CA LYS A 30 -5.33 -10.91 9.84
C LYS A 30 -6.04 -11.73 8.76
N PRO A 31 -6.95 -12.66 9.11
CA PRO A 31 -7.55 -13.58 8.13
C PRO A 31 -8.22 -12.87 6.95
N ASN A 32 -8.96 -11.79 7.24
CA ASN A 32 -9.62 -10.99 6.19
C ASN A 32 -8.63 -10.29 5.25
N LEU A 33 -7.40 -10.02 5.68
CA LEU A 33 -6.41 -9.36 4.84
C LEU A 33 -5.95 -10.25 3.69
N ILE A 34 -5.89 -11.57 3.88
CA ILE A 34 -5.43 -12.51 2.84
C ILE A 34 -6.38 -12.47 1.63
N SER A 35 -7.69 -12.55 1.88
CA SER A 35 -8.70 -12.51 0.81
C SER A 35 -8.79 -11.11 0.17
N LEU A 36 -8.69 -10.05 0.98
CA LEU A 36 -8.65 -8.67 0.49
C LEU A 36 -7.41 -8.40 -0.37
N ASP A 37 -6.26 -8.96 -0.01
CA ASP A 37 -5.01 -8.82 -0.74
C ASP A 37 -5.02 -9.62 -2.04
N ASN A 38 -5.58 -10.83 -2.06
CA ASN A 38 -5.82 -11.56 -3.30
C ASN A 38 -6.71 -10.78 -4.26
N PHE A 39 -7.77 -10.16 -3.73
CA PHE A 39 -8.62 -9.28 -4.54
C PHE A 39 -7.82 -8.12 -5.13
N TYR A 40 -7.06 -7.39 -4.32
CA TYR A 40 -6.33 -6.21 -4.78
C TYR A 40 -5.21 -6.56 -5.77
N THR A 41 -4.45 -7.63 -5.54
CA THR A 41 -3.27 -7.98 -6.32
C THR A 41 -3.57 -8.79 -7.57
N ASN A 42 -4.61 -9.63 -7.56
CA ASN A 42 -4.89 -10.58 -8.64
C ASN A 42 -6.24 -10.33 -9.33
N GLU A 43 -7.32 -10.12 -8.57
CA GLU A 43 -8.67 -10.01 -9.16
C GLU A 43 -8.92 -8.62 -9.78
N LEU A 44 -8.67 -7.56 -9.02
CA LEU A 44 -8.98 -6.18 -9.41
C LEU A 44 -8.26 -5.75 -10.69
N PRO A 45 -6.95 -5.99 -10.88
CA PRO A 45 -6.27 -5.63 -12.13
C PRO A 45 -6.88 -6.32 -13.36
N VAL A 46 -7.29 -7.58 -13.21
CA VAL A 46 -7.95 -8.35 -14.29
C VAL A 46 -9.32 -7.75 -14.61
N LEU A 47 -10.13 -7.45 -13.58
CA LEU A 47 -11.46 -6.84 -13.76
C LEU A 47 -11.38 -5.47 -14.44
N VAL A 48 -10.42 -4.64 -14.05
CA VAL A 48 -10.19 -3.32 -14.67
C VAL A 48 -9.77 -3.49 -16.14
N LYS A 49 -8.84 -4.42 -16.44
CA LYS A 49 -8.36 -4.67 -17.79
C LYS A 49 -9.43 -5.25 -18.73
N GLN A 50 -10.34 -6.07 -18.21
CA GLN A 50 -11.47 -6.63 -18.97
C GLN A 50 -12.44 -5.55 -19.50
N ARG A 51 -12.41 -4.34 -18.95
CA ARG A 51 -13.28 -3.21 -19.34
C ARG A 51 -12.64 -2.29 -20.38
N ASN A 52 -11.51 -2.68 -20.97
CA ASN A 52 -10.90 -1.96 -22.08
C ASN A 52 -11.87 -1.86 -23.28
N PRO A 53 -11.87 -0.75 -24.05
CA PRO A 53 -10.87 0.33 -24.04
C PRO A 53 -11.10 1.42 -22.97
N THR A 54 -12.20 1.39 -22.22
CA THR A 54 -12.55 2.42 -21.23
C THR A 54 -12.55 1.83 -19.81
N PRO A 55 -11.38 1.48 -19.25
CA PRO A 55 -11.29 0.86 -17.94
C PRO A 55 -11.82 1.76 -16.83
N TYR A 56 -12.39 1.16 -15.77
CA TYR A 56 -12.90 1.85 -14.59
C TYR A 56 -12.97 0.90 -13.40
N ILE A 57 -13.15 1.47 -12.20
CA ILE A 57 -13.55 0.72 -11.00
C ILE A 57 -14.98 1.09 -10.59
N THR A 58 -15.68 0.17 -9.93
CA THR A 58 -17.00 0.39 -9.33
C THR A 58 -16.91 0.87 -7.88
N THR A 59 -18.02 1.35 -7.32
CA THR A 59 -18.09 1.66 -5.87
C THR A 59 -17.75 0.44 -5.02
N ASP A 60 -18.28 -0.74 -5.34
CA ASP A 60 -18.02 -1.97 -4.59
C ASP A 60 -16.54 -2.36 -4.59
N GLU A 61 -15.90 -2.25 -5.76
CA GLU A 61 -14.47 -2.50 -5.91
C GLU A 61 -13.63 -1.49 -5.14
N LEU A 62 -14.01 -0.20 -5.17
CA LEU A 62 -13.36 0.85 -4.40
C LEU A 62 -13.51 0.62 -2.88
N SER A 63 -14.69 0.18 -2.43
CA SER A 63 -14.93 -0.19 -1.03
C SER A 63 -14.08 -1.37 -0.59
N LYS A 64 -13.98 -2.42 -1.42
CA LYS A 64 -13.14 -3.60 -1.11
C LYS A 64 -11.65 -3.24 -1.12
N LEU A 65 -11.20 -2.38 -2.05
CA LEU A 65 -9.85 -1.82 -2.05
C LEU A 65 -9.58 -0.97 -0.80
N MET A 66 -10.55 -0.16 -0.36
CA MET A 66 -10.43 0.61 0.89
C MET A 66 -10.30 -0.31 2.11
N GLN A 67 -11.10 -1.38 2.18
CA GLN A 67 -10.99 -2.39 3.23
C GLN A 67 -9.60 -3.03 3.26
N TRP A 68 -9.07 -3.41 2.09
CA TRP A 68 -7.70 -3.92 1.96
C TRP A 68 -6.68 -2.93 2.52
N LYS A 69 -6.71 -1.67 2.03
CA LYS A 69 -5.78 -0.61 2.44
C LYS A 69 -5.81 -0.35 3.94
N LEU A 70 -7.00 -0.27 4.54
CA LEU A 70 -7.17 -0.04 5.97
C LEU A 70 -6.76 -1.25 6.82
N SER A 71 -6.90 -2.47 6.28
CA SER A 71 -6.48 -3.71 6.94
C SER A 71 -4.96 -3.90 6.91
N ARG A 72 -4.32 -3.52 5.80
CA ARG A 72 -2.85 -3.54 5.61
C ARG A 72 -2.16 -2.44 6.44
N GLY A 73 -2.77 -1.26 6.55
CA GLY A 73 -2.22 -0.10 7.25
C GLY A 73 -2.98 0.33 8.50
N LYS A 74 -3.09 1.65 8.71
CA LYS A 74 -3.81 2.24 9.84
C LYS A 74 -5.32 2.24 9.61
N TRP A 75 -6.05 1.56 10.50
CA TRP A 75 -7.52 1.49 10.46
C TRP A 75 -8.16 2.87 10.68
N ARG A 76 -9.03 3.29 9.75
CA ARG A 76 -9.81 4.54 9.78
C ARG A 76 -11.20 4.29 9.19
N PRO A 77 -12.16 3.79 9.97
CA PRO A 77 -13.41 3.22 9.46
C PRO A 77 -14.28 4.23 8.70
N ARG A 78 -14.27 5.51 9.12
CA ARG A 78 -15.01 6.59 8.44
C ARG A 78 -14.69 6.73 6.95
N LEU A 79 -13.48 6.35 6.51
CA LEU A 79 -13.11 6.40 5.10
C LEU A 79 -13.86 5.34 4.28
N LEU A 80 -14.13 4.17 4.87
CA LEU A 80 -14.92 3.14 4.23
C LEU A 80 -16.39 3.58 4.09
N ASP A 81 -16.94 4.24 5.11
CA ASP A 81 -18.33 4.76 5.06
C ASP A 81 -18.48 5.81 3.94
N PHE A 82 -17.51 6.70 3.79
CA PHE A 82 -17.52 7.70 2.71
C PHE A 82 -17.47 7.05 1.34
N VAL A 83 -16.57 6.09 1.14
CA VAL A 83 -16.43 5.42 -0.15
C VAL A 83 -17.67 4.58 -0.48
N SER A 84 -18.20 3.84 0.49
CA SER A 84 -19.34 2.93 0.27
C SER A 84 -20.66 3.67 0.01
N SER A 85 -20.71 4.97 0.31
CA SER A 85 -21.87 5.83 0.02
C SER A 85 -21.74 6.63 -1.29
N LEU A 86 -20.66 6.44 -2.05
CA LEU A 86 -20.47 7.10 -3.34
C LEU A 86 -21.40 6.51 -4.40
N ASN A 87 -21.96 7.38 -5.23
CA ASN A 87 -22.68 6.96 -6.43
C ASN A 87 -21.71 6.29 -7.42
N ASP A 88 -22.11 5.13 -7.94
CA ASP A 88 -21.29 4.29 -8.81
C ASP A 88 -20.89 4.98 -10.13
N ASP A 89 -21.77 5.78 -10.73
CA ASP A 89 -21.46 6.52 -11.95
C ASP A 89 -20.38 7.59 -11.71
N VAL A 90 -20.36 8.19 -10.52
CA VAL A 90 -19.34 9.17 -10.14
C VAL A 90 -17.98 8.48 -9.97
N VAL A 91 -17.93 7.30 -9.33
CA VAL A 91 -16.69 6.51 -9.17
C VAL A 91 -16.17 6.05 -10.53
N LYS A 92 -17.05 5.54 -11.39
CA LYS A 92 -16.71 5.14 -12.76
C LYS A 92 -16.19 6.30 -13.58
N SER A 93 -16.85 7.47 -13.52
CA SER A 93 -16.44 8.67 -14.26
C SER A 93 -15.06 9.18 -13.82
N ALA A 94 -14.84 9.30 -12.51
CA ALA A 94 -13.57 9.74 -11.96
C ALA A 94 -12.41 8.78 -12.31
N SER A 95 -12.64 7.47 -12.19
CA SER A 95 -11.61 6.47 -12.51
C SER A 95 -11.26 6.41 -13.99
N ARG A 96 -12.23 6.52 -14.92
CA ARG A 96 -11.93 6.62 -16.36
C ARG A 96 -11.01 7.80 -16.67
N LYS A 97 -11.38 9.00 -16.21
CA LYS A 97 -10.58 10.22 -16.43
C LYS A 97 -9.19 10.10 -15.84
N ALA A 98 -9.07 9.47 -14.68
CA ALA A 98 -7.79 9.24 -14.02
C ALA A 98 -6.90 8.30 -14.83
N PHE A 99 -7.45 7.19 -15.33
CA PHE A 99 -6.72 6.22 -16.15
C PHE A 99 -6.30 6.83 -17.49
N GLU A 100 -7.19 7.57 -18.15
CA GLU A 100 -6.90 8.32 -19.39
C GLU A 100 -5.85 9.42 -19.21
N SER A 101 -5.66 9.91 -17.98
CA SER A 101 -4.67 10.94 -17.69
C SER A 101 -3.24 10.40 -17.56
N LEU A 102 -3.05 9.09 -17.45
CA LEU A 102 -1.70 8.52 -17.42
C LEU A 102 -1.01 8.69 -18.79
N PRO A 103 0.31 8.97 -18.82
CA PRO A 103 1.27 8.90 -17.71
C PRO A 103 1.35 10.15 -16.81
N ASP A 104 0.48 11.16 -16.95
CA ASP A 104 0.43 12.30 -16.03
C ASP A 104 -0.19 11.90 -14.68
N VAL A 105 0.66 11.45 -13.76
CA VAL A 105 0.29 11.01 -12.41
C VAL A 105 -0.36 12.14 -11.59
N SER A 106 0.09 13.38 -11.78
CA SER A 106 -0.44 14.54 -11.05
C SER A 106 -1.91 14.79 -11.41
N LYS A 107 -2.21 14.77 -12.71
CA LYS A 107 -3.58 14.87 -13.21
C LYS A 107 -4.42 13.66 -12.83
N ALA A 108 -3.89 12.44 -12.99
CA ALA A 108 -4.60 11.21 -12.64
C ALA A 108 -5.04 11.17 -11.16
N VAL A 109 -4.17 11.60 -10.23
CA VAL A 109 -4.53 11.69 -8.81
C VAL A 109 -5.60 12.76 -8.58
N LYS A 110 -5.51 13.92 -9.23
CA LYS A 110 -6.51 14.99 -9.09
C LYS A 110 -7.91 14.52 -9.51
N GLU A 111 -8.02 13.77 -10.61
CA GLU A 111 -9.29 13.19 -11.06
C GLU A 111 -9.91 12.24 -10.03
N LEU A 112 -9.10 11.51 -9.24
CA LEU A 112 -9.60 10.61 -8.19
C LEU A 112 -9.91 11.33 -6.87
N THR A 113 -9.16 12.39 -6.54
CA THR A 113 -9.32 13.10 -5.25
C THR A 113 -10.60 13.95 -5.16
N VAL A 114 -11.39 14.03 -6.24
CA VAL A 114 -12.75 14.59 -6.20
C VAL A 114 -13.72 13.68 -5.43
N LEU A 115 -13.40 12.38 -5.30
CA LEU A 115 -14.23 11.41 -4.59
C LEU A 115 -14.06 11.57 -3.07
N LYS A 116 -15.19 11.72 -2.36
CA LYS A 116 -15.17 11.83 -0.90
C LYS A 116 -14.53 10.58 -0.27
N GLY A 117 -13.55 10.77 0.60
CA GLY A 117 -12.80 9.69 1.24
C GLY A 117 -11.59 9.18 0.43
N VAL A 118 -11.37 9.69 -0.79
CA VAL A 118 -10.20 9.38 -1.62
C VAL A 118 -9.20 10.53 -1.57
N GLY A 119 -8.10 10.34 -0.84
CA GLY A 119 -6.92 11.21 -0.90
C GLY A 119 -5.80 10.60 -1.76
N PRO A 120 -4.64 11.27 -1.90
CA PRO A 120 -3.51 10.77 -2.71
C PRO A 120 -3.11 9.32 -2.40
N ALA A 121 -3.11 8.93 -1.12
CA ALA A 121 -2.81 7.55 -0.73
C ALA A 121 -3.82 6.53 -1.27
N THR A 122 -5.12 6.84 -1.27
CA THR A 122 -6.13 5.93 -1.84
C THR A 122 -6.12 5.98 -3.37
N ALA A 123 -5.94 7.17 -3.96
CA ALA A 123 -5.79 7.32 -5.40
C ALA A 123 -4.60 6.50 -5.93
N SER A 124 -3.47 6.48 -5.22
CA SER A 124 -2.30 5.67 -5.59
C SER A 124 -2.60 4.17 -5.67
N ALA A 125 -3.47 3.63 -4.81
CA ALA A 125 -3.87 2.22 -4.85
C ALA A 125 -4.73 1.92 -6.07
N ILE A 126 -5.66 2.82 -6.41
CA ILE A 126 -6.50 2.71 -7.61
C ILE A 126 -5.63 2.72 -8.87
N LEU A 127 -4.69 3.66 -8.95
CA LEU A 127 -3.77 3.78 -10.08
C LEU A 127 -2.82 2.58 -10.17
N ALA A 128 -2.26 2.11 -9.06
CA ALA A 128 -1.36 0.95 -9.03
C ALA A 128 -2.05 -0.35 -9.47
N ALA A 129 -3.33 -0.52 -9.17
CA ALA A 129 -4.11 -1.65 -9.67
C ALA A 129 -4.34 -1.61 -11.20
N HIS A 130 -4.39 -0.41 -11.79
CA HIS A 130 -4.59 -0.23 -13.23
C HIS A 130 -3.27 -0.23 -14.03
N ALA A 131 -2.27 0.52 -13.57
CA ALA A 131 -1.00 0.76 -14.25
C ALA A 131 0.19 0.55 -13.29
N PRO A 132 0.46 -0.70 -12.85
CA PRO A 132 1.50 -0.98 -11.86
C PRO A 132 2.91 -0.62 -12.34
N HIS A 133 3.11 -0.56 -13.66
CA HIS A 133 4.34 -0.16 -14.35
C HIS A 133 4.59 1.36 -14.33
N ILE A 134 3.57 2.17 -14.03
CA ILE A 134 3.68 3.64 -13.94
C ILE A 134 3.60 4.07 -12.48
N THR A 135 2.60 3.60 -11.74
CA THR A 135 2.26 4.13 -10.42
C THR A 135 2.39 3.07 -9.34
N PRO A 136 3.22 3.29 -8.30
CA PRO A 136 3.23 2.47 -7.10
C PRO A 136 2.13 2.88 -6.10
N PHE A 137 1.78 1.96 -5.20
CA PHE A 137 0.94 2.28 -4.04
C PHE A 137 1.74 3.08 -3.00
N MET A 138 1.14 4.15 -2.45
CA MET A 138 1.76 5.00 -1.43
C MET A 138 1.67 4.36 -0.03
N SER A 139 2.38 3.25 0.19
CA SER A 139 2.47 2.61 1.50
C SER A 139 3.43 3.35 2.44
N ASP A 140 3.11 3.38 3.73
CA ASP A 140 3.92 4.10 4.74
C ASP A 140 5.36 3.56 4.77
N GLU A 141 5.53 2.24 4.65
CA GLU A 141 6.84 1.57 4.62
C GLU A 141 7.70 1.98 3.42
N ALA A 142 7.11 1.99 2.22
CA ALA A 142 7.85 2.39 1.03
C ALA A 142 8.12 3.90 1.02
N MET A 143 7.19 4.72 1.52
CA MET A 143 7.36 6.15 1.70
C MET A 143 8.52 6.49 2.64
N GLU A 144 8.63 5.78 3.78
CA GLU A 144 9.78 5.91 4.69
C GLU A 144 11.08 5.58 3.96
N ALA A 145 11.12 4.44 3.28
CA ALA A 145 12.35 3.97 2.62
C ALA A 145 12.78 4.87 1.45
N ALA A 146 11.84 5.47 0.73
CA ALA A 146 12.12 6.26 -0.45
C ALA A 146 12.37 7.74 -0.13
N ILE A 147 11.59 8.36 0.76
CA ILE A 147 11.66 9.81 1.02
C ILE A 147 11.87 10.17 2.50
N GLY A 148 12.00 9.19 3.40
CA GLY A 148 12.25 9.42 4.83
C GLY A 148 11.07 10.06 5.58
N ASN A 149 9.85 9.92 5.06
CA ASN A 149 8.65 10.49 5.68
C ASN A 149 7.45 9.56 5.54
N THR A 150 6.91 9.13 6.68
CA THR A 150 5.76 8.21 6.78
C THR A 150 4.38 8.87 6.80
N LYS A 151 4.28 10.19 6.94
CA LYS A 151 3.00 10.85 7.27
C LYS A 151 2.58 11.94 6.29
N ASP A 152 3.38 12.19 5.27
CA ASP A 152 3.06 13.17 4.25
C ASP A 152 2.30 12.54 3.08
N TYR A 153 0.97 12.54 3.21
CA TYR A 153 0.04 12.03 2.19
C TYR A 153 -0.36 13.11 1.17
N THR A 154 0.48 14.10 0.92
CA THR A 154 0.22 15.13 -0.10
C THR A 154 0.53 14.63 -1.51
N LEU A 155 -0.10 15.26 -2.50
CA LEU A 155 0.21 14.99 -3.92
C LEU A 155 1.69 15.23 -4.23
N LYS A 156 2.28 16.31 -3.70
CA LYS A 156 3.69 16.66 -3.91
C LYS A 156 4.62 15.51 -3.49
N SER A 157 4.40 14.97 -2.29
CA SER A 157 5.22 13.88 -1.76
C SER A 157 4.97 12.57 -2.49
N TYR A 158 3.74 12.33 -2.96
CA TYR A 158 3.46 11.18 -3.83
C TYR A 158 4.21 11.27 -5.17
N LEU A 159 4.31 12.44 -5.81
CA LEU A 159 5.02 12.57 -7.07
C LEU A 159 6.51 12.27 -6.94
N VAL A 160 7.17 12.80 -5.89
CA VAL A 160 8.58 12.48 -5.59
C VAL A 160 8.75 10.98 -5.30
N PHE A 161 7.79 10.37 -4.62
CA PHE A 161 7.78 8.93 -4.36
C PHE A 161 7.68 8.10 -5.65
N VAL A 162 6.76 8.46 -6.57
CA VAL A 162 6.62 7.79 -7.86
C VAL A 162 7.91 7.88 -8.67
N GLU A 163 8.51 9.06 -8.78
CA GLU A 163 9.77 9.26 -9.52
C GLU A 163 10.89 8.35 -8.99
N LYS A 164 11.04 8.27 -7.65
CA LYS A 164 12.06 7.41 -7.03
C LYS A 164 11.83 5.92 -7.28
N LEU A 165 10.59 5.46 -7.21
CA LEU A 165 10.27 4.05 -7.44
C LEU A 165 10.35 3.67 -8.92
N GLN A 166 10.01 4.59 -9.84
CA GLN A 166 10.25 4.40 -11.27
C GLN A 166 11.75 4.30 -11.58
N ALA A 167 12.57 5.21 -11.03
CA ALA A 167 14.01 5.16 -11.20
C ALA A 167 14.60 3.84 -10.67
N LYS A 168 14.17 3.41 -9.48
CA LYS A 168 14.61 2.13 -8.91
C LYS A 168 14.12 0.93 -9.74
N ALA A 169 12.89 0.94 -10.21
CA ALA A 169 12.37 -0.12 -11.07
C ALA A 169 13.18 -0.25 -12.37
N MET A 170 13.55 0.88 -12.99
CA MET A 170 14.43 0.89 -14.17
C MET A 170 15.83 0.39 -13.85
N GLU A 171 16.43 0.80 -12.72
CA GLU A 171 17.75 0.33 -12.29
C GLU A 171 17.80 -1.19 -12.05
N LEU A 172 16.73 -1.76 -11.51
CA LEU A 172 16.65 -3.20 -11.21
C LEU A 172 16.26 -4.06 -12.41
N SER A 173 15.71 -3.44 -13.46
CA SER A 173 15.25 -4.17 -14.63
C SER A 173 16.42 -4.50 -15.57
N SER A 174 16.40 -5.70 -16.11
CA SER A 174 17.32 -6.22 -17.12
C SER A 174 16.53 -6.92 -18.24
N GLU A 175 17.21 -7.52 -19.21
CA GLU A 175 16.52 -8.33 -20.24
C GLU A 175 15.78 -9.55 -19.64
N GLU A 176 16.28 -10.09 -18.53
CA GLU A 176 15.71 -11.28 -17.87
C GLU A 176 14.75 -10.94 -16.73
N ASP A 177 14.89 -9.75 -16.15
CA ASP A 177 14.15 -9.32 -14.96
C ASP A 177 13.40 -8.01 -15.20
N LEU A 178 12.08 -8.03 -15.07
CA LEU A 178 11.26 -6.82 -15.17
C LEU A 178 10.73 -6.44 -13.79
N PHE A 179 11.13 -5.27 -13.30
CA PHE A 179 10.58 -4.66 -12.10
C PHE A 179 9.62 -3.54 -12.49
N THR A 180 8.43 -3.56 -11.90
CA THR A 180 7.53 -2.40 -11.91
C THR A 180 7.73 -1.53 -10.66
N PRO A 181 7.34 -0.25 -10.67
CA PRO A 181 7.25 0.55 -9.46
C PRO A 181 6.45 -0.13 -8.35
N SER A 182 5.38 -0.86 -8.71
CA SER A 182 4.60 -1.65 -7.74
C SER A 182 5.36 -2.84 -7.16
N ASP A 183 6.28 -3.45 -7.91
CA ASP A 183 7.17 -4.51 -7.37
C ASP A 183 8.16 -3.94 -6.36
N VAL A 184 8.74 -2.78 -6.67
CA VAL A 184 9.64 -2.06 -5.74
C VAL A 184 8.91 -1.70 -4.44
N GLU A 185 7.68 -1.19 -4.53
CA GLU A 185 6.82 -0.93 -3.37
C GLU A 185 6.60 -2.17 -2.51
N ARG A 186 6.16 -3.28 -3.13
CA ARG A 186 5.89 -4.53 -2.41
C ARG A 186 7.14 -5.10 -1.76
N ALA A 187 8.29 -5.04 -2.43
CA ALA A 187 9.57 -5.50 -1.88
C ALA A 187 9.96 -4.69 -0.63
N LEU A 188 9.89 -3.35 -0.70
CA LEU A 188 10.16 -2.48 0.45
C LEU A 188 9.21 -2.76 1.61
N TRP A 189 7.91 -2.91 1.30
CA TRP A 189 6.90 -3.21 2.31
C TRP A 189 7.15 -4.56 2.99
N SER A 190 7.37 -5.63 2.23
CA SER A 190 7.64 -6.98 2.76
C SER A 190 8.86 -6.98 3.66
N SER A 191 9.94 -6.32 3.22
CA SER A 191 11.16 -6.23 4.02
C SER A 191 10.93 -5.50 5.35
N SER A 192 10.16 -4.43 5.33
CA SER A 192 9.78 -3.68 6.53
C SER A 192 8.89 -4.50 7.48
N VAL A 193 7.92 -5.25 6.95
CA VAL A 193 7.07 -6.15 7.75
C VAL A 193 7.92 -7.25 8.40
N ALA A 194 8.81 -7.90 7.63
CA ALA A 194 9.72 -8.91 8.16
C ALA A 194 10.67 -8.35 9.24
N ALA A 195 11.15 -7.12 9.07
CA ALA A 195 11.96 -6.43 10.08
C ALA A 195 11.17 -6.15 11.37
N LYS A 196 9.91 -5.70 11.26
CA LYS A 196 9.01 -5.48 12.40
C LYS A 196 8.71 -6.78 13.15
N SER A 197 8.41 -7.87 12.43
CA SER A 197 8.16 -9.18 13.04
C SER A 197 9.37 -9.71 13.80
N ARG A 198 10.59 -9.60 13.23
CA ARG A 198 11.83 -9.98 13.93
C ARG A 198 12.06 -9.15 15.20
N ALA A 199 11.83 -7.83 15.13
CA ALA A 199 12.01 -6.94 16.28
C ALA A 199 11.03 -7.23 17.43
N LEU A 200 9.82 -7.71 17.12
CA LEU A 200 8.84 -8.14 18.12
C LEU A 200 9.26 -9.45 18.79
N SER A 201 9.81 -10.41 18.03
CA SER A 201 10.31 -11.68 18.59
C SER A 201 11.56 -11.54 19.44
N SER A 202 12.35 -10.47 19.27
CA SER A 202 13.59 -10.25 20.02
C SER A 202 13.42 -9.47 21.33
N LYS A 203 12.20 -9.03 21.68
CA LYS A 203 11.95 -8.39 22.98
C LYS A 203 11.84 -9.47 24.07
N PRO A 204 12.67 -9.45 25.14
CA PRO A 204 12.48 -10.35 26.26
C PRO A 204 11.12 -10.06 26.93
N ALA A 205 10.40 -11.12 27.31
CA ALA A 205 9.17 -10.99 28.08
C ALA A 205 9.50 -10.31 29.42
N GLU A 206 8.99 -9.09 29.64
CA GLU A 206 9.00 -8.50 30.98
C GLU A 206 8.20 -9.42 31.91
N VAL A 207 8.91 -10.02 32.87
CA VAL A 207 8.33 -10.83 33.93
C VAL A 207 7.61 -9.85 34.87
N ASP A 208 6.29 -9.89 34.86
CA ASP A 208 5.45 -9.13 35.81
C ASP A 208 5.59 -9.75 37.21
N LEU A 209 6.58 -9.26 37.98
CA LEU A 209 6.74 -9.60 39.38
C LEU A 209 5.84 -8.70 40.24
N ASP A 210 4.63 -9.20 40.45
CA ASP A 210 3.87 -9.21 41.70
C ASP A 210 4.24 -8.11 42.73
N LYS A 211 3.44 -7.05 42.80
CA LYS A 211 3.43 -6.10 43.92
C LYS A 211 2.09 -6.11 44.65
N ASN A 212 1.83 -7.20 45.36
CA ASN A 212 0.88 -7.22 46.45
C ASN A 212 1.43 -6.42 47.65
N SER A 213 1.20 -5.10 47.68
CA SER A 213 1.52 -4.26 48.85
C SER A 213 0.26 -3.88 49.62
N LYS A 214 0.14 -4.51 50.79
CA LYS A 214 -0.86 -4.27 51.84
C LYS A 214 -0.99 -2.78 52.18
N ARG A 215 -2.18 -2.19 52.02
CA ARG A 215 -2.57 -0.94 52.69
C ARG A 215 -3.34 -1.24 53.98
N LYS A 216 -2.65 -1.12 55.11
CA LYS A 216 -3.26 -1.05 56.46
C LYS A 216 -4.12 0.21 56.56
N ARG A 217 -5.40 0.02 56.88
CA ARG A 217 -6.38 1.06 57.25
C ARG A 217 -6.13 1.44 58.71
N LYS A 218 -5.93 2.73 59.02
CA LYS A 218 -5.99 3.24 60.40
C LYS A 218 -7.25 4.08 60.52
N ARG A 219 -8.05 3.76 61.54
CA ARG A 219 -9.27 4.46 61.97
C ARG A 219 -8.88 5.80 62.61
#